data_AF-A0A820FRS2-F1
#
_entry.id   AF-A0A820FRS2-F1
#
_cell.length_a   1.000
_cell.length_b   1.000
_cell.length_c   1.000
_cell.angle_alpha   90.00
_cell.angle_beta   90.00
_cell.angle_gamma   90.00
#
_symmetry.space_group_name_H-M   'P 1'
#
loop_
_entity.id
_entity.type
_entity.pdbx_description
1 polymer ?
#
loop_
_entity_poly.entity_id
_entity_poly.type
_entity_poly.pdbx_seq_one_letter_code
_entity_poly.pdbx_strand_id
1 'polypeptide(L)'
;YEFETNCRNARYLGVWIDFNNDGTFDDNTERIVPNNWHRDDPRTTRNDISFTVPQIDGRCNVGGQHRMRVVLVQDERYRQPCQNTGYGEVRDYTVQIIQKPG
;
A
#
# COMPACT_ATOMS: atom_id res chain seq x y z
N TYR A 1 -14.92 -11.26 7.19
CA TYR A 1 -14.25 -12.56 7.07
C TYR A 1 -12.80 -12.28 6.73
N GLU A 2 -11.92 -12.34 7.74
CA GLU A 2 -10.48 -12.24 7.55
C GLU A 2 -9.96 -13.65 7.22
N PHE A 3 -9.39 -13.82 6.03
CA PHE A 3 -8.71 -15.06 5.67
C PHE A 3 -7.23 -14.92 6.02
N GLU A 4 -6.88 -15.12 7.29
CA GLU A 4 -5.49 -15.24 7.72
C GLU A 4 -4.94 -16.62 7.30
N THR A 5 -4.51 -16.78 6.04
CA THR A 5 -3.89 -18.03 5.59
C THR A 5 -2.40 -17.84 5.32
N ASN A 6 -1.61 -18.23 6.31
CA ASN A 6 -0.17 -18.53 6.26
C ASN A 6 0.74 -17.40 5.72
N CYS A 7 0.91 -16.34 6.52
CA CYS A 7 1.84 -15.22 6.27
C CYS A 7 3.31 -15.63 6.07
N ARG A 8 3.68 -16.90 6.32
CA ARG A 8 5.06 -17.39 6.14
C ARG A 8 5.53 -17.48 4.70
N ASN A 9 4.62 -17.49 3.72
CA ASN A 9 4.99 -17.55 2.30
C ASN A 9 4.61 -16.28 1.53
N ALA A 10 3.96 -15.32 2.20
CA ALA A 10 3.59 -14.07 1.57
C ALA A 10 4.82 -13.16 1.50
N ARG A 11 5.17 -12.77 0.27
CA ARG A 11 6.45 -12.12 -0.01
C ARG A 11 6.29 -10.86 -0.83
N TYR A 12 5.23 -10.72 -1.63
CA TYR A 12 5.02 -9.54 -2.45
C TYR A 12 4.12 -8.56 -1.73
N LEU A 13 4.59 -7.32 -1.58
CA LEU A 13 3.86 -6.24 -0.93
C LEU A 13 3.51 -5.16 -1.95
N GLY A 14 2.25 -4.78 -1.95
CA GLY A 14 1.77 -3.56 -2.56
C GLY A 14 1.22 -2.66 -1.47
N VAL A 15 1.53 -1.37 -1.54
CA VAL A 15 0.96 -0.37 -0.65
C VAL A 15 0.61 0.84 -1.49
N TRP A 16 -0.63 1.31 -1.35
CA TRP A 16 -1.15 2.49 -2.01
C TRP A 16 -1.82 3.41 -1.00
N ILE A 17 -1.79 4.71 -1.28
CA ILE A 17 -2.58 5.73 -0.58
C ILE A 17 -3.40 6.48 -1.62
N ASP A 18 -4.72 6.48 -1.47
CA ASP A 18 -5.68 7.21 -2.30
C ASP A 18 -5.58 8.71 -1.96
N PHE A 19 -4.60 9.37 -2.57
CA PHE A 19 -4.19 10.72 -2.22
C PHE A 19 -5.16 11.76 -2.79
N ASN A 20 -5.85 11.44 -3.89
CA ASN A 20 -6.87 12.32 -4.48
C ASN A 20 -8.30 12.04 -3.96
N ASN A 21 -8.48 10.97 -3.18
CA ASN A 21 -9.78 10.51 -2.66
C ASN A 21 -10.80 10.22 -3.77
N ASP A 22 -10.36 9.70 -4.92
CA ASP A 22 -11.24 9.33 -6.03
C ASP A 22 -11.83 7.93 -5.89
N GLY A 23 -11.39 7.17 -4.88
CA GLY A 23 -11.88 5.84 -4.55
C GLY A 23 -11.18 4.72 -5.32
N THR A 24 -10.23 5.05 -6.21
CA THR A 24 -9.39 4.11 -6.96
C THR A 24 -7.93 4.17 -6.48
N PHE A 25 -7.06 3.37 -7.10
CA PHE A 25 -5.63 3.33 -6.78
C PHE A 25 -4.83 3.30 -8.08
N ASP A 26 -4.01 4.33 -8.32
CA ASP A 26 -3.13 4.45 -9.49
C ASP A 26 -1.68 4.07 -9.14
N ASP A 27 -1.10 3.12 -9.90
CA ASP A 27 0.26 2.64 -9.68
C ASP A 27 1.34 3.72 -9.89
N ASN A 28 1.06 4.77 -10.67
CA ASN A 28 2.02 5.83 -10.99
C ASN A 28 2.08 6.95 -9.96
N THR A 29 0.95 7.23 -9.30
CA THR A 29 0.81 8.40 -8.40
C THR A 29 0.54 8.01 -6.95
N GLU A 30 -0.01 6.82 -6.68
CA GLU A 30 -0.53 6.47 -5.36
C GLU A 30 0.18 5.29 -4.71
N ARG A 31 0.95 4.54 -5.50
CA ARG A 31 1.78 3.45 -4.99
C ARG A 31 3.01 3.99 -4.26
N ILE A 32 3.21 3.54 -3.01
CA ILE A 32 4.30 4.04 -2.14
C ILE A 32 5.45 3.04 -1.95
N VAL A 33 5.35 1.86 -2.56
CA VAL A 33 6.43 0.85 -2.60
C VAL A 33 6.78 0.52 -4.06
N PRO A 34 8.05 0.20 -4.36
CA PRO A 34 8.45 -0.21 -5.70
C PRO A 34 7.55 -1.30 -6.29
N ASN A 35 7.32 -1.26 -7.61
CA ASN A 35 6.55 -2.31 -8.26
C ASN A 35 7.25 -3.67 -8.19
N ASN A 36 8.55 -3.78 -7.95
CA ASN A 36 9.21 -5.07 -7.74
C ASN A 36 9.43 -5.43 -6.26
N TRP A 37 8.77 -4.72 -5.32
CA TRP A 37 8.98 -4.96 -3.90
C TRP A 37 8.54 -6.37 -3.51
N HIS A 38 9.48 -7.11 -2.90
CA HIS A 38 9.26 -8.41 -2.28
C HIS A 38 10.16 -8.60 -1.06
N ARG A 39 9.80 -9.55 -0.19
CA ARG A 39 10.64 -10.02 0.91
C ARG A 39 11.44 -11.24 0.47
N ASP A 40 12.75 -11.18 0.67
CA ASP A 40 13.65 -12.33 0.48
C ASP A 40 13.53 -13.35 1.63
N ASP A 41 13.43 -12.87 2.88
CA ASP A 41 13.20 -13.71 4.06
C ASP A 41 11.82 -13.42 4.69
N PRO A 42 10.90 -14.40 4.71
CA PRO A 42 9.60 -14.23 5.36
C PRO A 42 9.67 -14.12 6.89
N ARG A 43 10.83 -14.39 7.52
CA ARG A 43 11.04 -14.28 8.97
C ARG A 43 11.39 -12.88 9.45
N THR A 44 11.65 -11.94 8.55
CA THR A 44 11.91 -10.55 8.93
C THR A 44 10.65 -9.93 9.55
N THR A 45 10.73 -9.56 10.83
CA THR A 45 9.58 -9.07 11.59
C THR A 45 9.24 -7.61 11.36
N ARG A 46 10.17 -6.82 10.79
CA ARG A 46 10.00 -5.39 10.54
C ARG A 46 10.55 -5.01 9.18
N ASN A 47 9.76 -4.25 8.41
CA ASN A 47 10.23 -3.57 7.21
C ASN A 47 9.86 -2.10 7.32
N ASP A 48 10.86 -1.24 7.17
CA ASP A 48 10.65 0.20 7.13
C ASP A 48 10.46 0.61 5.67
N ILE A 49 9.37 1.34 5.40
CA ILE A 49 9.05 1.89 4.08
C ILE A 49 9.13 3.40 4.19
N SER A 50 9.99 4.00 3.38
CA SER A 50 10.12 5.44 3.23
C SER A 50 9.59 5.84 1.87
N PHE A 51 8.75 6.86 1.83
CA PHE A 51 8.20 7.42 0.59
C PHE A 51 8.04 8.94 0.74
N THR A 52 7.96 9.62 -0.41
CA THR A 52 7.64 11.05 -0.47
C THR A 52 6.17 11.19 -0.79
N VAL A 53 5.46 12.08 -0.09
CA VAL A 53 4.07 12.41 -0.43
C VAL A 53 4.06 13.14 -1.78
N PRO A 54 3.38 12.62 -2.82
CA PRO A 54 3.36 13.23 -4.14
C PRO A 54 2.51 14.51 -4.14
N GLN A 55 2.80 15.42 -5.06
CA GLN A 55 1.86 16.48 -5.41
C GLN A 55 0.77 15.88 -6.28
N ILE A 56 -0.49 15.96 -5.85
CA ILE A 56 -1.61 15.54 -6.69
C ILE A 56 -2.41 16.78 -7.10
N ASP A 57 -2.71 16.87 -8.40
CA ASP A 57 -3.42 18.01 -9.03
C ASP A 57 -2.78 19.38 -8.77
N GLY A 58 -1.44 19.43 -8.70
CA GLY A 58 -0.70 20.66 -8.40
C GLY A 58 -0.86 21.16 -6.96
N ARG A 59 -1.63 20.45 -6.13
CA ARG A 59 -1.75 20.73 -4.69
C ARG A 59 -0.72 19.87 -3.97
N CYS A 60 0.28 20.52 -3.39
CA CYS A 60 1.16 19.86 -2.44
C CYS A 60 0.34 19.68 -1.15
N ASN A 61 0.12 18.43 -0.73
CA ASN A 61 -0.40 18.12 0.60
C ASN A 61 -1.84 18.61 0.84
N VAL A 62 -2.84 17.90 0.31
CA VAL A 62 -4.17 18.00 0.92
C VAL A 62 -4.06 17.30 2.27
N GLY A 63 -3.72 18.05 3.32
CA GLY A 63 -3.78 17.50 4.67
C GLY A 63 -5.17 16.94 4.91
N GLY A 64 -5.28 15.80 5.58
CA GLY A 64 -6.55 15.11 5.66
C GLY A 64 -6.41 13.61 5.84
N GLN A 65 -7.57 12.97 5.90
CA GLN A 65 -7.69 11.52 5.94
C GLN A 65 -7.71 10.96 4.52
N HIS A 66 -6.91 9.93 4.30
CA HIS A 66 -6.86 9.18 3.05
C HIS A 66 -6.95 7.69 3.35
N ARG A 67 -7.43 6.91 2.37
CA ARG A 67 -7.41 5.44 2.47
C ARG A 67 -6.05 4.93 2.03
N MET A 68 -5.38 4.22 2.92
CA MET A 68 -4.23 3.39 2.58
C MET A 68 -4.69 1.93 2.42
N ARG A 69 -4.21 1.25 1.37
CA ARG A 69 -4.41 -0.18 1.18
C ARG A 69 -3.08 -0.90 1.19
N VAL A 70 -3.00 -1.96 1.98
CA VAL A 70 -1.87 -2.89 2.04
C VAL A 70 -2.32 -4.21 1.45
N VAL A 71 -1.59 -4.71 0.45
CA VAL A 71 -1.80 -6.02 -0.17
C VAL A 71 -0.54 -6.85 0.03
N LEU A 72 -0.66 -7.99 0.70
CA LEU A 72 0.43 -8.92 0.95
C LEU A 72 0.07 -10.30 0.39
N VAL A 73 0.77 -10.75 -0.64
CA VAL A 73 0.42 -11.98 -1.38
C VAL A 73 1.63 -12.90 -1.59
N GLN A 74 1.36 -14.18 -1.85
CA GLN A 74 2.40 -15.20 -2.11
C GLN A 74 2.92 -15.18 -3.56
N ASP A 75 2.15 -14.61 -4.47
CA ASP A 75 2.37 -14.59 -5.92
C ASP A 75 2.13 -13.17 -6.47
N GLU A 76 3.11 -12.64 -7.20
CA GLU A 76 3.16 -11.25 -7.66
C GLU A 76 1.94 -10.85 -8.49
N ARG A 77 1.38 -11.79 -9.27
CA ARG A 77 0.23 -11.52 -10.16
C ARG A 77 -1.02 -11.05 -9.41
N TYR A 78 -1.12 -11.37 -8.12
CA TYR A 78 -2.27 -11.02 -7.27
C TYR A 78 -2.06 -9.74 -6.46
N ARG A 79 -0.91 -9.08 -6.62
CA ARG A 79 -0.56 -7.86 -5.89
C ARG A 79 -1.15 -6.64 -6.59
N GLN A 80 -2.47 -6.60 -6.65
CA GLN A 80 -3.24 -5.56 -7.33
C GLN A 80 -4.25 -4.97 -6.34
N PRO A 81 -4.50 -3.66 -6.37
CA PRO A 81 -5.35 -3.03 -5.35
C PRO A 81 -6.83 -3.38 -5.51
N CYS A 82 -7.28 -3.78 -6.71
CA CYS A 82 -8.70 -3.95 -7.05
C CYS A 82 -9.07 -5.36 -7.56
N GLN A 83 -8.26 -6.39 -7.31
CA GLN A 83 -8.52 -7.75 -7.77
C GLN A 83 -8.59 -8.77 -6.62
N ASN A 84 -9.09 -9.97 -6.91
CA ASN A 84 -9.01 -11.09 -5.97
C ASN A 84 -7.55 -11.44 -5.70
N THR A 85 -7.14 -11.38 -4.44
CA THR A 85 -5.73 -11.53 -4.03
C THR A 85 -5.24 -12.98 -3.95
N GLY A 86 -6.02 -13.95 -4.42
CA GLY A 86 -5.63 -15.35 -4.37
C GLY A 86 -5.35 -15.76 -2.92
N TYR A 87 -4.12 -16.23 -2.65
CA TYR A 87 -3.64 -16.45 -1.28
C TYR A 87 -2.85 -15.24 -0.78
N GLY A 88 -3.48 -14.46 0.08
CA GLY A 88 -2.87 -13.29 0.69
C GLY A 88 -3.87 -12.49 1.53
N GLU A 89 -3.47 -11.29 1.88
CA GLU A 89 -4.21 -10.39 2.75
C GLU A 89 -4.34 -9.02 2.11
N VAL A 90 -5.52 -8.43 2.25
CA VAL A 90 -5.79 -7.02 1.93
C VAL A 90 -6.27 -6.35 3.21
N ARG A 91 -5.60 -5.28 3.62
CA ARG A 91 -6.03 -4.44 4.74
C ARG A 91 -6.08 -2.99 4.32
N ASP A 92 -7.20 -2.35 4.68
CA ASP A 92 -7.40 -0.93 4.52
C ASP A 92 -7.20 -0.23 5.85
N TYR A 93 -6.51 0.90 5.80
CA TYR A 93 -6.25 1.77 6.95
C TYR A 93 -6.60 3.20 6.58
N THR A 94 -6.98 3.99 7.57
CA THR A 94 -7.06 5.45 7.42
C THR A 94 -5.71 6.03 7.81
N VAL A 95 -5.12 6.83 6.91
CA VAL A 95 -3.91 7.60 7.18
C VAL A 95 -4.24 9.08 7.25
N GLN A 96 -3.69 9.78 8.24
CA GLN A 96 -3.82 11.22 8.38
C GLN A 96 -2.53 11.89 7.90
N ILE A 97 -2.60 12.63 6.80
CA ILE A 97 -1.48 13.46 6.33
C ILE A 97 -1.55 14.80 7.04
N ILE A 98 -0.46 15.17 7.69
CA ILE A 98 -0.32 16.46 8.40
C ILE A 98 0.71 17.28 7.64
N GLN A 99 0.32 18.49 7.25
CA GLN A 99 1.27 19.43 6.66
C GLN A 99 2.36 19.75 7.67
N LYS A 100 3.62 19.73 7.21
CA LYS A 100 4.74 20.15 8.05
C LYS A 100 4.50 21.62 8.44
N PRO A 101 4.47 21.97 9.74
CA PRO A 101 4.44 23.36 10.16
C PRO A 101 5.65 24.10 9.58
N GLY A 102 5.42 25.35 9.15
CA GLY A 102 6.48 26.24 8.68
C GLY A 102 7.51 26.56 9.75
#